data_AF-A0A830CSY2-F1
#
_entry.id   AF-A0A830CSY2-F1
#
_cell.length_a   1.000
_cell.length_b   1.000
_cell.length_c   1.000
_cell.angle_alpha   90.00
_cell.angle_beta   90.00
_cell.angle_gamma   90.00
#
_symmetry.space_group_name_H-M   'P 1'
#
loop_
_entity.id
_entity.type
_entity.pdbx_description
1 polymer ?
#
loop_
_entity_poly.entity_id
_entity_poly.type
_entity_poly.pdbx_seq_one_letter_code
_entity_poly.pdbx_strand_id
1 'polypeptide(L)'
;MSLLMGDTEIEQDIHMSSRLVALLEELETVGLLIKENPNDDELWCKRLMLAEELGAHAEGAQLEFTKEILLEDPSNKYAWSQRKSVLESSCGWEEEEELELCDQFIHANKFKGSDECAWDQRYFVVGKSVTQVQLEAEALYARKVILATPENKHAWAYLRCMYRRFKVVGEGSEFKDELLDDIHDCFWCKR
;
A
#
# COMPACT_ATOMS: atom_id res chain seq x y z
N MET A 1 -32.39 28.07 -35.74
CA MET A 1 -32.74 26.86 -34.97
C MET A 1 -31.45 26.31 -34.35
N SER A 2 -30.83 27.07 -33.44
CA SER A 2 -29.52 26.72 -32.83
C SER A 2 -29.36 27.43 -31.49
N LEU A 3 -30.25 27.11 -30.54
CA LEU A 3 -30.20 27.61 -29.15
C LEU A 3 -30.51 26.50 -28.12
N LEU A 4 -30.59 25.22 -28.53
CA LEU A 4 -30.98 24.11 -27.64
C LEU A 4 -29.86 23.11 -27.33
N MET A 5 -28.66 23.27 -27.88
CA MET A 5 -27.54 22.38 -27.56
C MET A 5 -26.69 22.86 -26.37
N GLY A 6 -26.71 24.16 -26.04
CA GLY A 6 -25.91 24.71 -24.93
C GLY A 6 -26.55 24.54 -23.55
N ASP A 7 -27.88 24.59 -23.46
CA ASP A 7 -28.59 24.44 -22.17
C ASP A 7 -28.51 23.00 -21.63
N THR A 8 -28.47 22.01 -22.52
CA THR A 8 -28.34 20.59 -22.14
C THR A 8 -26.95 20.22 -21.64
N GLU A 9 -25.89 20.86 -22.14
CA GLU A 9 -24.52 20.64 -21.66
C GLU A 9 -24.32 21.24 -20.26
N ILE A 10 -24.84 22.45 -20.03
CA ILE A 10 -24.76 23.11 -18.72
C ILE A 10 -25.60 22.35 -17.66
N GLU A 11 -26.80 21.89 -18.00
CA GLU A 11 -27.61 21.08 -17.08
C GLU A 11 -26.97 19.72 -16.77
N GLN A 12 -26.32 19.08 -17.76
CA GLN A 12 -25.55 17.86 -17.55
C GLN A 12 -24.35 18.10 -16.63
N ASP A 13 -23.60 19.19 -16.82
CA ASP A 13 -22.46 19.55 -15.97
C ASP A 13 -22.89 19.86 -14.52
N ILE A 14 -24.00 20.58 -14.33
CA ILE A 14 -24.55 20.85 -12.99
C ILE A 14 -25.02 19.55 -12.33
N HIS A 15 -25.69 18.67 -13.06
CA HIS A 15 -26.16 17.38 -12.54
C HIS A 15 -25.00 16.45 -12.17
N MET A 16 -23.98 16.38 -13.02
CA MET A 16 -22.73 15.65 -12.75
C MET A 16 -22.02 16.19 -11.51
N SER A 17 -21.94 17.52 -11.37
CA SER A 17 -21.39 18.16 -10.18
C SER A 17 -22.20 17.86 -8.91
N SER A 18 -23.54 17.82 -9.00
CA SER A 18 -24.39 17.51 -7.85
C SER A 18 -24.26 16.06 -7.39
N ARG A 19 -24.13 15.11 -8.33
CA ARG A 19 -23.91 13.70 -8.01
C ARG A 19 -22.55 13.48 -7.37
N LEU A 20 -21.50 14.13 -7.89
CA LEU A 20 -20.15 14.05 -7.35
C LEU A 20 -20.09 14.49 -5.88
N VAL A 21 -20.74 15.62 -5.55
CA VAL A 21 -20.82 16.12 -4.16
C VAL A 21 -21.51 15.11 -3.25
N ALA A 22 -22.66 14.56 -3.66
CA ALA A 22 -23.39 13.59 -2.86
C ALA A 22 -22.59 12.32 -2.56
N LEU A 23 -21.85 11.81 -3.56
CA LEU A 23 -20.99 10.62 -3.38
C LEU A 23 -19.82 10.90 -2.42
N LEU A 24 -19.22 12.10 -2.48
CA LEU A 24 -18.15 12.50 -1.55
C LEU A 24 -18.67 12.62 -0.11
N GLU A 25 -19.86 13.21 0.09
CA GLU A 25 -20.51 13.28 1.40
C GLU A 25 -20.83 11.88 1.95
N GLU A 26 -21.31 10.97 1.10
CA GLU A 26 -21.55 9.58 1.48
C GLU A 26 -20.24 8.87 1.85
N LEU A 27 -19.17 9.09 1.08
CA LEU A 27 -17.85 8.54 1.36
C LEU A 27 -17.33 9.00 2.73
N GLU A 28 -17.49 10.28 3.07
CA GLU A 28 -17.13 10.81 4.38
C GLU A 28 -17.97 10.18 5.49
N THR A 29 -19.29 10.10 5.30
CA THR A 29 -20.23 9.49 6.25
C THR A 29 -19.86 8.04 6.56
N VAL A 30 -19.58 7.23 5.53
CA VAL A 30 -19.14 5.84 5.71
C VAL A 30 -17.80 5.78 6.43
N GLY A 31 -16.89 6.73 6.18
CA GLY A 31 -15.62 6.84 6.89
C GLY A 31 -15.79 7.05 8.40
N LEU A 32 -16.74 7.90 8.81
CA LEU A 32 -17.07 8.09 10.22
C LEU A 32 -17.61 6.80 10.86
N LEU A 33 -18.47 6.08 10.17
CA LEU A 33 -19.01 4.80 10.66
C LEU A 33 -17.91 3.74 10.81
N ILE A 34 -16.94 3.68 9.88
CA ILE A 34 -15.79 2.77 10.00
C ILE A 34 -14.92 3.15 11.20
N LYS A 35 -14.70 4.45 11.46
CA LYS A 35 -13.96 4.88 12.66
C LYS A 35 -14.63 4.42 13.96
N GLU A 36 -15.97 4.36 13.98
CA GLU A 36 -16.73 3.82 15.11
C GLU A 36 -16.70 2.28 15.17
N ASN A 37 -16.71 1.60 14.02
CA ASN A 37 -16.67 0.14 13.92
C ASN A 37 -15.68 -0.36 12.86
N PRO A 38 -14.36 -0.36 13.15
CA PRO A 38 -13.31 -0.60 12.14
C PRO A 38 -13.19 -2.05 11.66
N ASN A 39 -13.97 -2.96 12.24
CA ASN A 39 -14.01 -4.37 11.87
C ASN A 39 -15.25 -4.74 11.04
N ASP A 40 -16.08 -3.76 10.69
CA ASP A 40 -17.30 -3.94 9.90
C ASP A 40 -16.98 -4.11 8.41
N ASP A 41 -17.08 -5.34 7.91
CA ASP A 41 -16.75 -5.67 6.53
C ASP A 41 -17.73 -5.09 5.51
N GLU A 42 -19.00 -4.89 5.89
CA GLU A 42 -20.00 -4.26 5.02
C GLU A 42 -19.68 -2.78 4.80
N LEU A 43 -19.28 -2.06 5.86
CA LEU A 43 -18.85 -0.67 5.75
C LEU A 43 -17.60 -0.51 4.89
N TRP A 44 -16.61 -1.38 5.06
CA TRP A 44 -15.44 -1.39 4.19
C TRP A 44 -15.83 -1.68 2.73
N CYS A 45 -16.64 -2.71 2.47
CA CYS A 45 -17.15 -2.98 1.12
C CYS A 45 -17.86 -1.77 0.51
N LYS A 46 -18.73 -1.11 1.27
CA LYS A 46 -19.44 0.09 0.85
C LYS A 46 -18.49 1.23 0.49
N ARG A 47 -17.49 1.49 1.35
CA ARG A 47 -16.49 2.54 1.10
C ARG A 47 -15.70 2.28 -0.19
N LEU A 48 -15.34 1.02 -0.45
CA LEU A 48 -14.60 0.65 -1.66
C LEU A 48 -15.43 0.91 -2.92
N MET A 49 -16.71 0.50 -2.93
CA MET A 49 -17.60 0.76 -4.08
C MET A 49 -17.74 2.27 -4.37
N LEU A 50 -17.89 3.09 -3.32
CA LEU A 50 -17.94 4.55 -3.47
C LEU A 50 -16.63 5.11 -4.02
N ALA A 51 -15.48 4.62 -3.54
CA ALA A 51 -14.18 5.04 -4.03
C ALA A 51 -13.97 4.66 -5.50
N GLU A 52 -14.39 3.47 -5.92
CA GLU A 52 -14.35 3.01 -7.31
C GLU A 52 -15.23 3.89 -8.21
N GLU A 53 -16.42 4.27 -7.75
CA GLU A 53 -17.32 5.17 -8.49
C GLU A 53 -16.74 6.60 -8.61
N LEU A 54 -16.10 7.10 -7.55
CA LEU A 54 -15.48 8.42 -7.51
C LEU A 54 -14.14 8.49 -8.27
N GLY A 55 -13.45 7.36 -8.44
CA GLY A 55 -12.15 7.27 -9.10
C GLY A 55 -11.12 8.23 -8.50
N ALA A 56 -10.43 8.97 -9.36
CA ALA A 56 -9.37 9.91 -8.97
C ALA A 56 -9.84 11.00 -7.98
N HIS A 57 -11.13 11.30 -7.91
CA HIS A 57 -11.67 12.26 -6.95
C HIS A 57 -11.61 11.76 -5.50
N ALA A 58 -11.60 10.45 -5.27
CA ALA A 58 -11.53 9.86 -3.93
C ALA A 58 -10.12 9.45 -3.51
N GLU A 59 -9.16 9.38 -4.44
CA GLU A 59 -7.84 8.78 -4.22
C GLU A 59 -7.12 9.33 -2.99
N GLY A 60 -6.88 10.64 -2.95
CA GLY A 60 -6.18 11.28 -1.82
C GLY A 60 -6.93 11.10 -0.50
N ALA A 61 -8.27 11.20 -0.53
CA ALA A 61 -9.10 10.99 0.66
C ALA A 61 -9.06 9.54 1.16
N GLN A 62 -8.92 8.55 0.26
CA GLN A 62 -8.76 7.14 0.64
C GLN A 62 -7.38 6.86 1.22
N LEU A 63 -6.32 7.41 0.61
CA LEU A 63 -4.97 7.22 1.11
C LEU A 63 -4.79 7.86 2.49
N GLU A 64 -5.33 9.05 2.73
CA GLU A 64 -5.31 9.66 4.06
C GLU A 64 -6.19 8.88 5.05
N PHE A 65 -7.41 8.50 4.66
CA PHE A 65 -8.31 7.73 5.53
C PHE A 65 -7.68 6.40 5.98
N THR A 66 -7.14 5.61 5.04
CA THR A 66 -6.51 4.33 5.38
C THR A 66 -5.28 4.52 6.27
N LYS A 67 -4.49 5.58 6.04
CA LYS A 67 -3.36 5.94 6.90
C LYS A 67 -3.81 6.27 8.32
N GLU A 68 -4.87 7.06 8.50
CA GLU A 68 -5.44 7.35 9.83
C GLU A 68 -5.84 6.07 10.57
N ILE A 69 -6.58 5.17 9.91
CA ILE A 69 -6.97 3.89 10.51
C ILE A 69 -5.75 3.04 10.87
N LEU A 70 -4.72 3.01 10.02
CA LEU A 70 -3.50 2.24 10.28
C LEU A 70 -2.66 2.82 11.41
N LEU A 71 -2.65 4.15 11.60
CA LEU A 71 -1.99 4.77 12.74
C LEU A 71 -2.63 4.36 14.07
N GLU A 72 -3.95 4.13 14.08
CA GLU A 72 -4.68 3.62 15.25
C GLU A 72 -4.52 2.10 15.42
N ASP A 73 -4.73 1.34 14.34
CA ASP A 73 -4.57 -0.11 14.28
C ASP A 73 -3.73 -0.54 13.07
N PRO A 74 -2.41 -0.68 13.26
CA PRO A 74 -1.49 -1.12 12.21
C PRO A 74 -1.78 -2.54 11.66
N SER A 75 -2.58 -3.33 12.38
CA SER A 75 -2.95 -4.69 11.99
C SER A 75 -4.27 -4.76 11.22
N ASN A 76 -4.92 -3.63 10.95
CA ASN A 76 -6.20 -3.59 10.25
C ASN A 76 -6.05 -4.04 8.78
N LYS A 77 -6.43 -5.30 8.54
CA LYS A 77 -6.35 -5.94 7.21
C LYS A 77 -7.21 -5.23 6.14
N TYR A 78 -8.32 -4.62 6.53
CA TYR A 78 -9.23 -3.94 5.60
C TYR A 78 -8.60 -2.64 5.11
N ALA A 79 -7.98 -1.87 6.02
CA ALA A 79 -7.26 -0.66 5.69
C ALA A 79 -6.10 -0.93 4.72
N TRP A 80 -5.27 -1.95 5.00
CA TRP A 80 -4.19 -2.35 4.10
C TRP A 80 -4.71 -2.81 2.73
N SER A 81 -5.77 -3.62 2.69
CA SER A 81 -6.34 -4.11 1.43
C SER A 81 -6.90 -2.98 0.57
N GLN A 82 -7.64 -2.03 1.16
CA GLN A 82 -8.16 -0.89 0.40
C GLN A 82 -7.06 0.05 -0.05
N ARG A 83 -6.07 0.32 0.82
CA ARG A 83 -4.90 1.13 0.45
C ARG A 83 -4.22 0.57 -0.80
N LYS A 84 -3.97 -0.73 -0.81
CA LYS A 84 -3.40 -1.42 -1.98
C LYS A 84 -4.27 -1.28 -3.23
N SER A 85 -5.58 -1.48 -3.12
CA SER A 85 -6.53 -1.33 -4.25
C SER A 85 -6.53 0.08 -4.84
N VAL A 86 -6.47 1.11 -3.99
CA VAL A 86 -6.36 2.52 -4.42
C VAL A 86 -5.05 2.75 -5.17
N LEU A 87 -3.93 2.26 -4.64
CA LEU A 87 -2.63 2.37 -5.33
C LEU A 87 -2.56 1.53 -6.62
N GLU A 88 -3.31 0.44 -6.74
CA GLU A 88 -3.42 -0.36 -7.97
C GLU A 88 -4.19 0.35 -9.08
N SER A 89 -5.24 1.08 -8.72
CA SER A 89 -6.11 1.81 -9.65
C SER A 89 -5.60 3.22 -9.98
N SER A 90 -4.74 3.79 -9.13
CA SER A 90 -4.13 5.11 -9.34
C SER A 90 -2.86 5.08 -10.21
N CYS A 91 -2.68 6.16 -10.97
CA CYS A 91 -1.49 6.48 -11.76
C CYS A 91 -0.61 7.58 -11.16
N GLY A 92 -0.93 8.13 -9.98
CA GLY A 92 -0.39 9.42 -9.50
C GLY A 92 0.12 9.48 -8.06
N TRP A 93 0.32 8.34 -7.40
CA TRP A 93 0.93 8.28 -6.07
C TRP A 93 2.46 8.17 -6.18
N GLU A 94 3.17 8.75 -5.21
CA GLU A 94 4.62 8.75 -5.16
C GLU A 94 5.15 7.49 -4.46
N GLU A 95 6.08 6.78 -5.10
CA GLU A 95 6.64 5.52 -4.59
C GLU A 95 7.33 5.75 -3.23
N GLU A 96 8.11 6.82 -3.13
CA GLU A 96 8.87 7.18 -1.95
C GLU A 96 7.97 7.43 -0.73
N GLU A 97 6.83 8.11 -0.91
CA GLU A 97 5.89 8.39 0.19
C GLU A 97 5.30 7.09 0.76
N GLU A 98 4.96 6.13 -0.09
CA GLU A 98 4.43 4.85 0.35
C GLU A 98 5.51 3.99 1.01
N LEU A 99 6.75 4.03 0.52
CA LEU A 99 7.89 3.35 1.15
C LEU A 99 8.23 3.94 2.52
N GLU A 100 8.10 5.26 2.70
CA GLU A 100 8.23 5.92 4.01
C GLU A 100 7.14 5.48 4.98
N LEU A 101 5.88 5.37 4.51
CA LEU A 101 4.80 4.84 5.32
C LEU A 101 5.07 3.38 5.74
N CYS A 102 5.53 2.54 4.82
CA CYS A 102 5.92 1.17 5.15
C CYS A 102 7.03 1.13 6.21
N ASP A 103 8.05 1.99 6.07
CA ASP A 103 9.17 2.09 7.01
C ASP A 103 8.70 2.49 8.42
N GLN A 104 7.77 3.46 8.50
CA GLN A 104 7.14 3.85 9.77
C GLN A 104 6.50 2.64 10.45
N PHE A 105 5.70 1.83 9.75
CA PHE A 105 5.02 0.68 10.35
C PHE A 105 5.96 -0.49 10.67
N ILE A 106 6.98 -0.74 9.85
CA ILE A 106 8.02 -1.75 10.10
C ILE A 106 8.78 -1.43 11.40
N HIS A 107 9.03 -0.15 11.67
CA HIS A 107 9.80 0.28 12.84
C HIS A 107 8.95 0.63 14.07
N ALA A 108 7.68 1.04 13.90
CA ALA A 108 6.84 1.53 14.99
C ALA A 108 6.30 0.45 15.93
N ASN A 109 6.32 -0.85 15.58
CA ASN A 109 5.62 -1.85 16.38
C ASN A 109 6.25 -3.25 16.38
N LYS A 110 7.34 -3.43 17.15
CA LYS A 110 7.97 -4.75 17.35
C LYS A 110 7.09 -5.78 18.10
N PHE A 111 5.98 -5.38 18.72
CA PHE A 111 5.24 -6.21 19.68
C PHE A 111 3.86 -6.69 19.22
N LYS A 112 3.30 -6.17 18.11
CA LYS A 112 1.91 -6.48 17.70
C LYS A 112 1.77 -7.34 16.44
N GLY A 113 2.86 -7.79 15.80
CA GLY A 113 2.79 -8.65 14.61
C GLY A 113 2.14 -7.97 13.39
N SER A 114 2.04 -6.64 13.42
CA SER A 114 1.50 -5.81 12.34
C SER A 114 2.51 -5.49 11.24
N ASP A 115 3.77 -5.89 11.42
CA ASP A 115 4.83 -5.66 10.45
C ASP A 115 4.66 -6.51 9.20
N GLU A 116 3.98 -7.67 9.28
CA GLU A 116 3.66 -8.52 8.12
C GLU A 116 3.00 -7.73 6.98
N CYS A 117 1.92 -7.01 7.28
CA CYS A 117 1.19 -6.23 6.28
C CYS A 117 2.05 -5.09 5.70
N ALA A 118 2.91 -4.47 6.51
CA ALA A 118 3.81 -3.41 6.05
C ALA A 118 4.91 -3.95 5.12
N TRP A 119 5.46 -5.14 5.41
CA TRP A 119 6.40 -5.82 4.53
C TRP A 119 5.75 -6.26 3.21
N ASP A 120 4.52 -6.77 3.28
CA ASP A 120 3.75 -7.13 2.09
C ASP A 120 3.41 -5.91 1.22
N GLN A 121 3.07 -4.78 1.86
CA GLN A 121 2.84 -3.52 1.17
C GLN A 121 4.12 -3.02 0.49
N ARG A 122 5.24 -3.00 1.21
CA ARG A 122 6.55 -2.62 0.64
C ARG A 122 6.89 -3.48 -0.58
N TYR A 123 6.63 -4.79 -0.50
CA TYR A 123 6.88 -5.73 -1.60
C TYR A 123 6.01 -5.44 -2.83
N PHE A 124 4.76 -5.01 -2.61
CA PHE A 124 3.85 -4.58 -3.66
C PHE A 124 4.34 -3.30 -4.34
N VAL A 125 4.76 -2.30 -3.57
CA VAL A 125 5.26 -1.01 -4.07
C VAL A 125 6.51 -1.20 -4.94
N VAL A 126 7.54 -1.86 -4.38
CA VAL A 126 8.79 -2.19 -5.10
C VAL A 126 8.52 -3.11 -6.29
N GLY A 127 7.48 -3.94 -6.23
CA GLY A 127 7.10 -4.83 -7.32
C GLY A 127 6.72 -4.11 -8.61
N LYS A 128 6.38 -2.82 -8.55
CA LYS A 128 6.04 -1.99 -9.72
C LYS A 128 7.27 -1.39 -10.41
N SER A 129 8.42 -1.33 -9.75
CA SER A 129 9.65 -0.70 -10.23
C SER A 129 10.85 -1.67 -10.12
N VAL A 130 11.21 -2.31 -11.25
CA VAL A 130 12.13 -3.46 -11.25
C VAL A 130 13.47 -3.11 -11.90
N THR A 131 14.18 -2.12 -11.35
CA THR A 131 15.59 -1.94 -11.69
C THR A 131 16.48 -2.79 -10.78
N GLN A 132 17.64 -3.22 -11.28
CA GLN A 132 18.61 -3.95 -10.46
C GLN A 132 19.08 -3.11 -9.27
N VAL A 133 19.31 -1.81 -9.47
CA VAL A 133 19.75 -0.88 -8.41
C VAL A 133 18.72 -0.79 -7.29
N GLN A 134 17.42 -0.72 -7.61
CA GLN A 134 16.35 -0.71 -6.61
C GLN A 134 16.29 -2.02 -5.83
N LEU A 135 16.43 -3.17 -6.51
CA LEU A 135 16.49 -4.46 -5.81
C LEU A 135 17.70 -4.53 -4.85
N GLU A 136 18.84 -3.91 -5.20
CA GLU A 136 20.05 -3.90 -4.35
C GLU A 136 19.82 -3.05 -3.11
N ALA A 137 19.26 -1.85 -3.29
CA ALA A 137 18.86 -0.99 -2.20
C ALA A 137 17.86 -1.69 -1.25
N GLU A 138 16.88 -2.40 -1.79
CA GLU A 138 15.85 -3.09 -1.01
C GLU A 138 16.39 -4.32 -0.26
N ALA A 139 17.30 -5.07 -0.85
CA ALA A 139 17.98 -6.17 -0.16
C ALA A 139 18.88 -5.65 0.97
N LEU A 140 19.59 -4.54 0.75
CA LEU A 140 20.38 -3.86 1.79
C LEU A 140 19.50 -3.32 2.91
N TYR A 141 18.33 -2.77 2.57
CA TYR A 141 17.33 -2.34 3.55
C TYR A 141 16.91 -3.51 4.45
N ALA A 142 16.47 -4.62 3.86
CA ALA A 142 16.07 -5.81 4.61
C ALA A 142 17.20 -6.35 5.49
N ARG A 143 18.43 -6.39 4.96
CA ARG A 143 19.64 -6.79 5.71
C ARG A 143 19.88 -5.89 6.92
N LYS A 144 19.73 -4.57 6.76
CA LYS A 144 19.84 -3.61 7.88
C LYS A 144 18.81 -3.91 8.98
N VAL A 145 17.56 -4.20 8.61
CA VAL A 145 16.52 -4.55 9.61
C VAL A 145 16.83 -5.88 10.30
N ILE A 146 17.27 -6.90 9.54
CA ILE A 146 17.69 -8.20 10.07
C ILE A 146 18.85 -8.05 11.07
N LEU A 147 19.88 -7.27 10.75
CA LEU A 147 21.01 -7.05 11.65
C LEU A 147 20.58 -6.39 12.97
N ALA A 148 19.56 -5.52 12.92
CA ALA A 148 19.00 -4.89 14.11
C ALA A 148 18.04 -5.79 14.89
N THR A 149 17.33 -6.69 14.21
CA THR A 149 16.28 -7.57 14.78
C THR A 149 16.29 -8.93 14.07
N PRO A 150 17.26 -9.83 14.37
CA PRO A 150 17.42 -11.11 13.66
C PRO A 150 16.21 -12.04 13.76
N GLU A 151 15.37 -11.87 14.78
CA GLU A 151 14.10 -12.56 14.96
C GLU A 151 12.97 -12.05 14.06
N ASN A 152 13.15 -11.00 13.27
CA ASN A 152 12.09 -10.55 12.36
C ASN A 152 11.95 -11.52 11.16
N LYS A 153 11.01 -12.47 11.27
CA LYS A 153 10.72 -13.46 10.22
C LYS A 153 10.26 -12.84 8.90
N HIS A 154 9.61 -11.68 8.94
CA HIS A 154 9.09 -10.99 7.75
C HIS A 154 10.22 -10.31 6.97
N ALA A 155 11.19 -9.69 7.65
CA ALA A 155 12.40 -9.17 7.02
C ALA A 155 13.20 -10.28 6.30
N TRP A 156 13.33 -11.46 6.92
CA TRP A 156 13.94 -12.64 6.28
C TRP A 156 13.12 -13.18 5.09
N ALA A 157 11.79 -13.14 5.16
CA ALA A 157 10.93 -13.51 4.04
C ALA A 157 11.10 -12.53 2.87
N TYR A 158 11.12 -11.23 3.17
CA TYR A 158 11.33 -10.17 2.20
C TYR A 158 12.69 -10.26 1.50
N LEU A 159 13.78 -10.47 2.25
CA LEU A 159 15.12 -10.69 1.70
C LEU A 159 15.16 -11.86 0.71
N ARG A 160 14.51 -12.98 1.06
CA ARG A 160 14.40 -14.14 0.16
C ARG A 160 13.61 -13.81 -1.11
N CYS A 161 12.57 -12.99 -1.01
CA CYS A 161 11.82 -12.53 -2.16
C CYS A 161 12.66 -11.60 -3.06
N MET A 162 13.45 -10.69 -2.48
CA MET A 162 14.41 -9.86 -3.24
C MET A 162 15.43 -10.72 -3.96
N TYR A 163 16.05 -11.69 -3.28
CA TYR A 163 16.99 -12.63 -3.88
C TYR A 163 16.40 -13.44 -5.06
N ARG A 164 15.14 -13.88 -4.95
CA ARG A 164 14.45 -14.56 -6.06
C ARG A 164 14.27 -13.65 -7.27
N ARG A 165 13.98 -12.36 -7.06
CA ARG A 165 13.90 -11.37 -8.15
C ARG A 165 15.26 -11.09 -8.77
N PHE A 166 16.32 -10.97 -7.95
CA PHE A 166 17.69 -10.89 -8.43
C PHE A 166 18.10 -12.05 -9.33
N LYS A 167 17.67 -13.28 -8.98
CA LYS A 167 17.95 -14.45 -9.82
C LYS A 167 17.43 -14.31 -11.25
N VAL A 168 16.35 -13.56 -11.46
CA VAL A 168 15.75 -13.33 -12.77
C VAL A 168 16.39 -12.15 -13.49
N VAL A 169 16.78 -11.10 -12.76
CA VAL A 169 17.22 -9.81 -13.36
C VAL A 169 18.74 -9.66 -13.45
N GLY A 170 19.50 -10.22 -12.51
CA GLY A 170 20.95 -10.02 -12.36
C GLY A 170 21.72 -11.34 -12.33
N GLU A 171 21.92 -11.96 -13.49
CA GLU A 171 22.86 -13.09 -13.60
C GLU A 171 24.30 -12.61 -13.37
N GLY A 172 25.01 -13.24 -12.42
CA GLY A 172 26.46 -13.09 -12.26
C GLY A 172 26.99 -11.97 -11.35
N SER A 173 26.17 -11.38 -10.45
CA SER A 173 26.67 -10.38 -9.50
C SER A 173 27.24 -10.99 -8.21
N GLU A 174 28.36 -10.44 -7.72
CA GLU A 174 28.97 -10.81 -6.42
C GLU A 174 27.99 -10.57 -5.25
N PHE A 175 27.20 -9.49 -5.33
CA PHE A 175 26.17 -9.17 -4.36
C PHE A 175 25.12 -10.28 -4.20
N LYS A 176 24.80 -11.02 -5.26
CA LYS A 176 23.88 -12.14 -5.20
C LYS A 176 24.43 -13.30 -4.37
N ASP A 177 25.74 -13.53 -4.41
CA ASP A 177 26.39 -14.58 -3.63
C ASP A 177 26.42 -14.17 -2.14
N GLU A 178 26.70 -12.90 -1.83
CA GLU A 178 26.58 -12.37 -0.45
C GLU A 178 25.16 -12.55 0.12
N LEU A 179 24.12 -12.21 -0.66
CA LEU A 179 22.73 -12.40 -0.24
C LEU A 179 22.38 -13.87 0.00
N LEU A 180 22.97 -14.78 -0.77
CA LEU A 180 22.74 -16.20 -0.60
C LEU A 180 23.37 -16.70 0.71
N ASP A 181 24.56 -16.22 1.03
CA ASP A 181 25.23 -16.51 2.31
C ASP A 181 24.41 -15.99 3.50
N ASP A 182 23.92 -14.74 3.42
CA ASP A 182 23.01 -14.17 4.43
C ASP A 182 21.76 -15.07 4.63
N ILE A 183 21.14 -15.53 3.53
CA ILE A 183 19.96 -16.41 3.57
C ILE A 183 20.29 -17.79 4.16
N HIS A 184 21.45 -18.35 3.88
CA HIS A 184 21.90 -19.61 4.49
C HIS A 184 22.18 -19.47 5.98
N ASP A 185 22.61 -18.28 6.41
CA ASP A 185 22.82 -17.93 7.81
C ASP A 185 21.54 -17.51 8.55
N CYS A 186 20.38 -17.63 7.89
CA CYS A 186 19.07 -17.31 8.45
C CYS A 186 18.88 -17.89 9.86
N PHE A 187 18.56 -16.99 10.80
CA PHE A 187 18.31 -17.29 12.21
C PHE A 187 17.31 -18.44 12.41
N TRP A 188 16.29 -18.50 11.54
CA TRP A 188 15.21 -19.49 11.59
C TRP A 188 15.56 -20.85 10.98
N CYS A 189 16.65 -20.96 10.22
CA CYS A 189 17.08 -22.21 9.58
C CYS A 189 18.02 -23.05 10.45
N LYS A 190 18.61 -22.46 11.50
CA LYS A 190 19.60 -23.10 12.39
C LYS A 190 19.01 -23.58 13.73
N ARG A 191 17.68 -23.63 13.86
CA ARG A 191 16.96 -23.93 15.10
C ARG A 191 16.08 -25.17 14.99
#